data_AF-A0AAW6WDA4-F1
#
_entry.id   AF-A0AAW6WDA4-F1
#
_cell.length_a   1.000
_cell.length_b   1.000
_cell.length_c   1.000
_cell.angle_alpha   90.00
_cell.angle_beta   90.00
_cell.angle_gamma   90.00
#
_symmetry.space_group_name_H-M   'P 1'
#
loop_
_entity.id
_entity.type
_entity.pdbx_description
1 polymer ?
#
loop_
_entity_poly.entity_id
_entity_poly.type
_entity_poly.pdbx_seq_one_letter_code
_entity_poly.pdbx_strand_id
1 'polypeptide(L)' 'MEVKKRKGYKTQEQQTQATKAYRETEKGKKSTLRSNYKSNCKKFIREFADLEELEELETLIQERKKNIDT' A
#
# COMPACT_ATOMS: atom_id res chain seq x y z
N MET A 1 -24.96 -11.30 -16.33
CA MET A 1 -23.71 -11.95 -15.86
C MET A 1 -23.77 -12.02 -14.34
N GLU A 2 -24.05 -13.18 -13.77
CA GLU A 2 -24.05 -13.35 -12.31
C GLU A 2 -22.62 -13.24 -11.80
N VAL A 3 -22.33 -12.18 -11.05
CA VAL A 3 -21.02 -11.98 -10.41
C VAL A 3 -20.88 -13.03 -9.32
N LYS A 4 -20.21 -14.14 -9.66
CA LYS A 4 -19.94 -15.26 -8.74
C LYS A 4 -19.11 -14.72 -7.57
N LYS A 5 -19.76 -14.47 -6.42
CA LYS A 5 -19.15 -13.85 -5.24
C LYS A 5 -18.00 -14.71 -4.72
N ARG A 6 -16.78 -14.16 -4.69
CA ARG A 6 -15.64 -14.81 -4.04
C ARG A 6 -15.71 -14.57 -2.52
N LYS A 7 -16.25 -15.59 -1.83
CA LYS A 7 -16.17 -15.89 -0.38
C LYS A 7 -16.90 -14.95 0.60
N GLY A 8 -17.71 -15.57 1.48
CA GLY A 8 -18.06 -15.09 2.83
C GLY A 8 -19.33 -14.26 2.99
N TYR A 9 -19.50 -13.20 2.21
CA TYR A 9 -20.52 -12.16 2.51
C TYR A 9 -21.74 -12.20 1.58
N LYS A 10 -22.94 -12.08 2.17
CA LYS A 10 -24.21 -12.12 1.44
C LYS A 10 -24.46 -10.83 0.63
N THR A 11 -23.97 -9.67 1.06
CA THR A 11 -24.15 -8.38 0.35
C THR A 11 -22.84 -7.57 0.20
N GLN A 12 -22.82 -6.64 -0.75
CA GLN A 12 -21.68 -5.72 -0.97
C GLN A 12 -21.49 -4.80 0.23
N GLU A 13 -22.58 -4.32 0.84
CA GLU A 13 -22.57 -3.47 2.02
C GLU A 13 -21.90 -4.15 3.21
N GLN A 14 -22.20 -5.44 3.46
CA GLN A 14 -21.55 -6.22 4.52
C GLN A 14 -20.03 -6.30 4.31
N GLN A 15 -19.59 -6.52 3.07
CA GLN A 15 -18.16 -6.55 2.73
C GLN A 15 -17.51 -5.17 2.92
N THR A 16 -18.18 -4.10 2.49
CA THR A 16 -17.69 -2.72 2.67
C THR A 16 -17.58 -2.36 4.15
N GLN A 17 -18.59 -2.68 4.95
CA GLN A 17 -18.58 -2.46 6.41
C GLN A 17 -17.47 -3.25 7.09
N ALA A 18 -17.31 -4.53 6.77
CA ALA A 18 -16.22 -5.35 7.32
C ALA A 18 -14.83 -4.81 6.94
N THR A 19 -14.67 -4.34 5.70
CA THR A 19 -13.43 -3.72 5.23
C THR A 19 -13.16 -2.40 5.96
N LYS A 20 -14.20 -1.57 6.17
CA LYS A 20 -14.10 -0.32 6.92
C LYS A 20 -13.68 -0.60 8.37
N ALA A 21 -14.36 -1.51 9.05
CA ALA A 21 -14.05 -1.92 10.41
C ALA A 21 -12.60 -2.45 10.53
N TYR A 22 -12.15 -3.29 9.58
CA TYR A 22 -10.76 -3.74 9.55
C TYR A 22 -9.78 -2.58 9.39
N ARG A 23 -10.04 -1.65 8.47
CA ARG A 23 -9.17 -0.47 8.23
C ARG A 23 -9.08 0.46 9.44
N GLU A 24 -10.10 0.49 10.29
CA GLU A 24 -10.11 1.27 11.53
C GLU A 24 -9.27 0.64 12.65
N THR A 25 -8.96 -0.67 12.56
CA THR A 25 -8.02 -1.32 13.50
C THR A 25 -6.59 -0.85 13.28
N GLU A 26 -5.75 -0.86 14.32
CA GLU A 26 -4.33 -0.51 14.21
C GLU A 26 -3.57 -1.34 13.17
N LYS A 27 -3.89 -2.64 13.08
CA LYS A 27 -3.33 -3.54 12.06
C LYS A 27 -3.76 -3.13 10.66
N GLY A 28 -5.04 -2.83 10.46
CA GLY A 28 -5.59 -2.42 9.18
C GLY A 28 -5.08 -1.06 8.73
N LYS A 29 -4.94 -0.08 9.65
CA LYS A 29 -4.31 1.22 9.39
C LYS A 29 -2.88 1.03 8.91
N LYS A 30 -2.04 0.28 9.65
CA LYS A 30 -0.64 0.00 9.25
C LYS A 30 -0.54 -0.69 7.88
N SER A 31 -1.40 -1.69 7.63
CA SER A 31 -1.43 -2.42 6.36
C SER A 31 -1.83 -1.52 5.18
N THR A 32 -2.86 -0.70 5.38
CA THR A 32 -3.35 0.26 4.39
C THR A 32 -2.30 1.31 4.09
N LEU A 33 -1.72 1.89 5.14
CA LEU A 33 -0.68 2.91 5.04
C LEU A 33 0.53 2.41 4.26
N ARG A 34 1.04 1.21 4.58
CA ARG A 34 2.14 0.57 3.85
C ARG A 34 1.81 0.38 2.37
N SER A 35 0.59 -0.07 2.08
CA SER A 35 0.17 -0.34 0.69
C SER A 35 0.07 0.96 -0.12
N ASN A 36 -0.52 2.00 0.48
CA ASN A 36 -0.66 3.32 -0.14
C ASN A 36 0.71 3.95 -0.43
N TYR A 37 1.62 3.98 0.55
CA TYR A 37 2.95 4.53 0.32
C TYR A 37 3.73 3.74 -0.72
N LYS A 38 3.59 2.40 -0.75
CA LYS A 38 4.23 1.58 -1.78
C LYS A 38 3.73 1.92 -3.19
N SER A 39 2.42 2.07 -3.39
CA SER A 39 1.88 2.42 -4.71
C SER A 39 2.24 3.85 -5.10
N ASN A 40 2.15 4.79 -4.16
CA ASN A 40 2.41 6.20 -4.41
C ASN A 40 3.88 6.44 -4.74
N CYS A 41 4.82 5.84 -3.99
CA CYS A 41 6.25 5.92 -4.27
C CYS A 41 6.58 5.36 -5.67
N LYS A 42 6.00 4.21 -6.04
CA LYS A 42 6.18 3.66 -7.39
C LYS A 42 5.65 4.59 -8.48
N LYS A 43 4.54 5.27 -8.24
CA LYS A 43 3.97 6.22 -9.19
C LYS A 43 4.86 7.45 -9.31
N PHE A 44 5.30 7.99 -8.17
CA PHE A 44 6.22 9.11 -8.09
C PHE A 44 7.49 8.89 -8.91
N ILE A 45 8.22 7.80 -8.64
CA ILE A 45 9.46 7.44 -9.34
C ILE A 45 9.26 7.30 -10.87
N ARG A 46 8.08 6.85 -11.32
CA ARG A 46 7.85 6.57 -12.75
C ARG A 46 7.35 7.78 -13.54
N GLU A 47 6.56 8.62 -12.91
CA GLU A 47 5.76 9.63 -13.61
C GLU A 47 6.12 11.06 -13.23
N PHE A 48 6.76 11.28 -12.07
CA PHE A 48 6.90 12.62 -11.50
C PHE A 48 8.33 12.99 -11.12
N ALA A 49 9.12 12.04 -10.62
CA ALA A 49 10.44 12.32 -10.06
C ALA A 49 11.40 12.90 -11.12
N ASP A 50 12.15 13.93 -10.73
CA ASP A 50 13.29 14.41 -11.51
C ASP A 50 14.59 13.67 -11.15
N LEU A 51 15.70 14.03 -11.81
CA LEU A 51 16.97 13.33 -11.63
C LEU A 51 17.52 13.47 -10.20
N GLU A 52 17.41 14.64 -9.58
CA GLU A 52 17.91 14.91 -8.24
C GLU A 52 17.11 14.10 -7.21
N GLU A 53 15.78 14.11 -7.33
CA GLU A 53 14.90 13.32 -6.48
C GLU A 53 15.14 11.80 -6.62
N LEU A 54 15.47 11.32 -7.83
CA LEU A 54 15.83 9.92 -8.05
C LEU A 54 17.14 9.55 -7.36
N GLU A 55 18.17 10.38 -7.45
CA GLU A 55 19.47 10.17 -6.78
C GLU A 55 19.33 10.17 -5.25
N GLU A 56 18.51 11.07 -4.69
CA GLU A 56 18.18 11.07 -3.27
C GLU A 56 17.48 9.76 -2.85
N LEU A 57 16.48 9.32 -3.63
CA LEU A 57 15.76 8.08 -3.35
C LEU A 57 16.67 6.85 -3.44
N GLU A 58 17.61 6.81 -4.39
CA GLU A 58 18.62 5.76 -4.47
C GLU A 58 19.47 5.68 -3.19
N THR A 59 19.94 6.84 -2.70
CA THR A 59 20.73 6.94 -1.46
C THR A 59 19.95 6.40 -0.27
N LEU A 60 18.69 6.82 -0.10
CA LEU A 60 17.80 6.34 0.96
C LEU A 60 17.58 4.82 0.88
N ILE A 61 17.45 4.26 -0.33
CA ILE A 61 17.28 2.81 -0.53
C ILE A 61 18.56 2.06 -0.11
N GLN A 62 19.74 2.57 -0.44
CA GLN A 62 21.01 1.94 -0.08
C GLN A 62 21.21 1.92 1.43
N GLU A 63 20.96 3.04 2.12
CA GLU A 63 21.02 3.11 3.58
C GLU A 63 20.04 2.14 4.25
N ARG A 64 18.80 2.06 3.74
CA ARG A 64 17.81 1.15 4.28
C ARG A 64 18.21 -0.31 4.13
N LYS A 65 18.82 -0.70 3.00
CA LYS A 65 19.31 -2.06 2.77
C LYS A 65 20.43 -2.44 3.74
N LYS A 66 21.40 -1.55 3.96
CA LYS A 66 22.46 -1.76 4.97
C LYS A 66 21.88 -2.07 6.35
N ASN A 67 20.84 -1.33 6.75
CA ASN A 67 20.14 -1.51 8.03
C ASN A 67 19.18 -2.72 8.08
N ILE A 68 18.94 -3.43 6.98
CA ILE A 68 18.12 -4.66 6.95
C ILE A 68 19.02 -5.90 7.06
N ASP A 69 20.23 -5.82 6.50
CA ASP A 69 21.20 -6.92 6.50
C ASP A 69 22.05 -6.98 7.80
N THR A 70 21.78 -6.09 8.78
CA THR A 70 22.40 -6.06 10.12
C THR A 70 21.37 -6.48 11.17
#